data_AF-A0A8J4B7Y2-F1
#
_entry.id   AF-A0A8J4B7Y2-F1
#
_cell.length_a   1.000
_cell.length_b   1.000
_cell.length_c   1.000
_cell.angle_alpha   90.00
_cell.angle_beta   90.00
_cell.angle_gamma   90.00
#
_symmetry.space_group_name_H-M   'P 1'
#
loop_
_entity.id
_entity.type
_entity.pdbx_description
1 polymer ?
#
loop_
_entity_poly.entity_id
_entity_poly.type
_entity_poly.pdbx_seq_one_letter_code
_entity_poly.pdbx_strand_id
1 'polypeptide(L)'
;MLYLANGNRVQWLRYGEWLLTCPVILIHLSNLTGLKDDYNKRTMRLLVSDIGTIVWGATSAMSSGYVKVIFFLLGVLYGANTFFHAAKVYIESYHTVPKGLCRHVVRVMAWLFFLSWGMFPVLFLLGPEGFGHLTVYGSTIGHTVIDLMSKNCWGLLGHFLRLKIHEHILLYGDIRKIQKIRVAGQELEVETMMSEEGTDTVKKSTAQYAARESFITMRDKLKEKGYEVRASLDHSGGDVGAANSDGIGGGNHISLPPKGGMELAKMDAGGMADTASTAATASISSGRVILAVPDISMVDYFREQFAQLPVPYEVVPALGPDNALQLIMQAAALGGCDFVLLHPEFLREKGPGSLPARLRAMGQRVAAFGWSSMGPVRDLIESAGLDGWLEGPSFGSGISQPNLIGLVARMQQARKMAAILGISPAGVGIFSMGNNAMASGAGGIMAAGMMGAANVMPMGVHSSTGITPLGANGRIGSGGNGMGMMGAINQQSAGANGMGVSPFQVGSNPLFNTAPSPLSSQPGDAATAAAASMIGAAGASGVIQTTGSVRNSGVIGGAAGGMPMPMMGAVPLTSMPMGMGMPGSSGGTSEAEMLQQLMAEINRLKNELGE
;
A
#
# COMPACT_ATOMS: atom_id res chain seq x y z
N MET A 1 -16.46 -12.34 19.30
CA MET A 1 -15.77 -12.70 20.56
C MET A 1 -15.31 -14.14 20.44
N LEU A 2 -14.14 -14.51 20.95
CA LEU A 2 -13.71 -15.91 21.00
C LEU A 2 -14.16 -16.54 22.32
N TYR A 3 -14.63 -17.79 22.26
CA TYR A 3 -14.97 -18.61 23.41
C TYR A 3 -13.99 -19.80 23.41
N LEU A 4 -13.19 -19.92 24.46
CA LEU A 4 -12.09 -20.89 24.51
C LEU A 4 -12.47 -22.11 25.37
N ALA A 5 -11.84 -23.25 25.11
CA ALA A 5 -12.09 -24.51 25.82
C ALA A 5 -11.78 -24.45 27.33
N ASN A 6 -10.96 -23.50 27.77
CA ASN A 6 -10.69 -23.21 29.19
C ASN A 6 -11.75 -22.28 29.84
N GLY A 7 -12.84 -21.97 29.15
CA GLY A 7 -13.93 -21.10 29.63
C GLY A 7 -13.70 -19.59 29.44
N ASN A 8 -12.49 -19.17 29.06
CA ASN A 8 -12.19 -17.76 28.81
C ASN A 8 -13.02 -17.21 27.62
N ARG A 9 -13.40 -15.93 27.73
CA ARG A 9 -14.08 -15.17 26.68
C ARG A 9 -13.20 -14.00 26.25
N VAL A 10 -12.64 -14.04 25.05
CA VAL A 10 -11.62 -13.08 24.61
C VAL A 10 -12.18 -12.13 23.54
N GLN A 11 -12.02 -10.83 23.75
CA GLN A 11 -12.42 -9.78 22.81
C GLN A 11 -11.39 -9.62 21.67
N TRP A 12 -11.13 -10.69 20.91
CA TRP A 12 -10.09 -10.72 19.87
C TRP A 12 -10.13 -9.55 18.88
N LEU A 13 -11.33 -9.06 18.52
CA LEU A 13 -11.52 -7.88 17.67
C LEU A 13 -10.75 -6.65 18.19
N ARG A 14 -10.72 -6.45 19.52
CA ARG A 14 -9.97 -5.35 20.18
C ARG A 14 -8.46 -5.50 19.99
N TYR A 15 -7.92 -6.71 20.15
CA TYR A 15 -6.49 -6.98 19.96
C TYR A 15 -6.08 -6.89 18.49
N GLY A 16 -6.94 -7.34 17.57
CA GLY A 16 -6.75 -7.15 16.13
C GLY A 16 -6.78 -5.68 15.72
N GLU A 17 -7.72 -4.90 16.25
CA GLU A 17 -7.78 -3.45 16.06
C GLU A 17 -6.50 -2.77 16.58
N TRP A 18 -5.99 -3.15 17.75
CA TRP A 18 -4.74 -2.61 18.29
C TRP A 18 -3.53 -2.94 17.40
N LEU A 19 -3.39 -4.18 16.93
CA LEU A 19 -2.31 -4.54 15.99
C LEU A 19 -2.36 -3.73 14.68
N LEU A 20 -3.55 -3.32 14.23
CA LEU A 20 -3.73 -2.49 13.04
C LEU A 20 -3.54 -0.97 13.30
N THR A 21 -3.71 -0.49 14.53
CA THR A 21 -3.81 0.96 14.83
C THR A 21 -2.69 1.49 15.72
N CYS A 22 -2.27 0.76 16.74
CA CYS A 22 -1.22 1.20 17.67
C CYS A 22 0.14 1.41 16.95
N PRO A 23 0.61 0.51 16.07
CA PRO A 23 1.81 0.76 15.28
C PRO A 23 1.70 2.00 14.37
N VAL A 24 0.53 2.27 13.79
CA VAL A 24 0.30 3.44 12.92
C VAL A 24 0.30 4.75 13.72
N ILE A 25 -0.28 4.75 14.92
CA ILE A 25 -0.20 5.88 15.87
C ILE A 25 1.25 6.14 16.26
N LEU A 26 2.06 5.10 16.43
CA LEU A 26 3.48 5.21 16.81
C LEU A 26 4.38 5.64 15.64
N ILE A 27 4.07 5.26 14.39
CA ILE A 27 4.67 5.83 13.18
C ILE A 27 4.39 7.35 13.10
N HIS A 28 3.15 7.77 13.38
CA HIS A 28 2.79 9.18 13.46
C HIS A 28 3.49 9.89 14.63
N LEU A 29 3.67 9.24 15.78
CA LEU A 29 4.43 9.80 16.91
C LEU A 29 5.91 10.01 16.55
N SER A 30 6.55 9.03 15.92
CA SER A 30 7.93 9.17 15.43
C SER A 30 8.12 10.30 14.43
N ASN A 31 7.06 10.75 13.76
CA ASN A 31 7.08 11.86 12.81
C ASN A 31 5.91 12.83 13.10
N LEU A 32 5.89 13.43 14.29
CA LEU A 32 4.86 14.43 14.65
C LEU A 32 4.90 15.68 13.75
N THR A 33 6.06 15.98 13.16
CA THR A 33 6.27 17.14 12.29
C THR A 33 5.56 16.99 10.93
N GLY A 34 5.43 15.77 10.40
CA GLY A 34 4.91 15.48 9.06
C GLY A 34 5.91 15.75 7.94
N LEU A 35 7.19 15.94 8.28
CA LEU A 35 8.28 16.21 7.34
C LEU A 35 8.85 14.89 6.81
N LYS A 36 9.74 14.96 5.82
CA LYS A 36 10.26 13.76 5.15
C LYS A 36 11.40 13.13 5.96
N ASP A 37 11.46 11.80 5.96
CA ASP A 37 12.59 10.96 6.39
C ASP A 37 13.04 11.00 7.87
N ASP A 38 12.25 11.56 8.79
CA ASP A 38 12.50 11.56 10.26
C ASP A 38 12.48 10.14 10.93
N TYR A 39 12.46 9.04 10.17
CA TYR A 39 12.41 7.67 10.70
C TYR A 39 13.78 7.14 11.12
N ASN A 40 13.88 6.68 12.36
CA ASN A 40 15.15 6.32 13.02
C ASN A 40 15.11 4.92 13.67
N LYS A 41 16.27 4.36 14.06
CA LYS A 41 16.36 3.06 14.77
C LYS A 41 15.54 3.02 16.09
N ARG A 42 15.17 4.17 16.67
CA ARG A 42 14.25 4.24 17.83
C ARG A 42 12.81 3.91 17.44
N THR A 43 12.37 4.32 16.25
CA THR A 43 11.03 4.04 15.71
C THR A 43 10.78 2.54 15.64
N MET A 44 11.72 1.77 15.06
CA MET A 44 11.58 0.31 14.97
C MET A 44 11.50 -0.36 16.35
N ARG A 45 12.28 0.12 17.34
CA ARG A 45 12.16 -0.35 18.73
C ARG A 45 10.80 -0.01 19.34
N LEU A 46 10.22 1.14 19.01
CA LEU A 46 8.89 1.56 19.45
C LEU A 46 7.81 0.62 18.90
N LEU A 47 7.84 0.31 17.60
CA LEU A 47 6.88 -0.59 16.94
C LEU A 47 7.01 -2.05 17.43
N VAL A 48 8.24 -2.57 17.55
CA VAL A 48 8.47 -3.94 18.02
C VAL A 48 8.08 -4.10 19.50
N SER A 49 8.28 -3.06 20.32
CA SER A 49 7.84 -3.10 21.73
C SER A 49 6.30 -3.03 21.86
N ASP A 50 5.62 -2.20 21.09
CA ASP A 50 4.15 -2.13 21.06
C ASP A 50 3.50 -3.43 20.57
N ILE A 51 3.95 -3.98 19.45
CA ILE A 51 3.45 -5.26 18.91
C ILE A 51 3.65 -6.37 19.95
N GLY A 52 4.81 -6.44 20.60
CA GLY A 52 5.05 -7.39 21.70
C GLY A 52 4.15 -7.18 22.91
N THR A 53 3.86 -5.92 23.30
CA THR A 53 2.87 -5.61 24.35
C THR A 53 1.49 -6.18 24.02
N ILE A 54 1.03 -5.98 22.77
CA ILE A 54 -0.29 -6.44 22.33
C ILE A 54 -0.35 -7.96 22.23
N VAL A 55 0.68 -8.61 21.67
CA VAL A 55 0.77 -10.07 21.54
C VAL A 55 0.80 -10.75 22.92
N TRP A 56 1.63 -10.27 23.86
CA TRP A 56 1.66 -10.82 25.22
C TRP A 56 0.38 -10.53 26.00
N GLY A 57 -0.24 -9.36 25.82
CA GLY A 57 -1.55 -9.03 26.39
C GLY A 57 -2.68 -9.92 25.87
N ALA A 58 -2.71 -10.21 24.57
CA ALA A 58 -3.68 -11.12 23.96
C ALA A 58 -3.47 -12.56 24.47
N THR A 59 -2.22 -13.02 24.50
CA THR A 59 -1.84 -14.35 25.01
C THR A 59 -2.21 -14.50 26.49
N SER A 60 -2.05 -13.44 27.28
CA SER A 60 -2.49 -13.38 28.67
C SER A 60 -4.02 -13.53 28.82
N ALA A 61 -4.81 -12.80 28.01
CA ALA A 61 -6.28 -12.92 28.02
C ALA A 61 -6.78 -14.31 27.60
N MET A 62 -6.07 -14.99 26.68
CA MET A 62 -6.37 -16.37 26.29
C MET A 62 -5.98 -17.39 27.37
N SER A 63 -4.96 -17.09 28.18
CA SER A 63 -4.39 -17.95 29.22
C SER A 63 -5.21 -17.98 30.53
N SER A 64 -4.90 -18.94 31.39
CA SER A 64 -5.52 -19.14 32.71
C SER A 64 -4.47 -19.35 33.81
N GLY A 65 -4.85 -19.18 35.08
CA GLY A 65 -3.96 -19.39 36.23
C GLY A 65 -2.70 -18.50 36.20
N TYR A 66 -1.57 -19.03 36.67
CA TYR A 66 -0.29 -18.31 36.72
C TYR A 66 0.26 -17.93 35.34
N VAL A 67 -0.06 -18.68 34.29
CA VAL A 67 0.39 -18.44 32.90
C VAL A 67 -0.14 -17.09 32.38
N LYS A 68 -1.39 -16.74 32.73
CA LYS A 68 -1.98 -15.41 32.47
C LYS A 68 -1.11 -14.30 33.08
N VAL A 69 -0.67 -14.46 34.32
CA VAL A 69 0.14 -13.46 35.04
C VAL A 69 1.52 -13.29 34.41
N ILE A 70 2.18 -14.40 34.01
CA ILE A 70 3.49 -14.36 33.33
C ILE A 70 3.39 -13.55 32.03
N PHE A 71 2.42 -13.87 31.15
CA PHE A 71 2.25 -13.12 29.90
C PHE A 71 1.78 -11.68 30.12
N PHE A 72 0.99 -11.39 31.16
CA PHE A 72 0.66 -10.00 31.52
C PHE A 72 1.91 -9.20 31.89
N LEU A 73 2.79 -9.75 32.73
CA LEU A 73 4.02 -9.08 33.14
C LEU A 73 5.00 -8.90 31.96
N LEU A 74 5.09 -9.87 31.04
CA LEU A 74 5.84 -9.70 29.79
C LEU A 74 5.28 -8.56 28.93
N GLY A 75 3.96 -8.47 28.79
CA GLY A 75 3.29 -7.36 28.11
C GLY A 75 3.57 -6.00 28.76
N VAL A 76 3.54 -5.92 30.09
CA VAL A 76 3.86 -4.71 30.86
C VAL A 76 5.33 -4.29 30.71
N LEU A 77 6.28 -5.23 30.67
CA LEU A 77 7.69 -4.92 30.43
C LEU A 77 7.93 -4.36 29.03
N TYR A 78 7.28 -4.94 28.00
CA TYR A 78 7.28 -4.40 26.65
C TYR A 78 6.62 -3.01 26.60
N GLY A 79 5.52 -2.81 27.33
CA GLY A 79 4.77 -1.55 27.38
C GLY A 79 5.56 -0.43 28.06
N ALA A 80 6.32 -0.76 29.11
CA ALA A 80 7.24 0.17 29.75
C ALA A 80 8.35 0.65 28.79
N ASN A 81 8.88 -0.24 27.94
CA ASN A 81 9.85 0.13 26.91
C ASN A 81 9.22 1.01 25.82
N THR A 82 7.99 0.68 25.39
CA THR A 82 7.16 1.48 24.48
C THR A 82 6.99 2.90 25.02
N PHE A 83 6.58 3.04 26.30
CA PHE A 83 6.38 4.33 26.96
C PHE A 83 7.69 5.11 27.13
N PHE A 84 8.79 4.45 27.49
CA PHE A 84 10.11 5.09 27.60
C PHE A 84 10.58 5.68 26.27
N HIS A 85 10.43 4.93 25.17
CA HIS A 85 10.80 5.42 23.84
C HIS A 85 9.83 6.50 23.33
N ALA A 86 8.52 6.36 23.55
CA ALA A 86 7.53 7.41 23.27
C ALA A 86 7.83 8.71 24.03
N ALA A 87 8.22 8.63 25.30
CA ALA A 87 8.56 9.80 26.11
C ALA A 87 9.77 10.56 25.54
N LYS A 88 10.82 9.85 25.06
CA LYS A 88 11.94 10.48 24.36
C LYS A 88 11.48 11.22 23.10
N VAL A 89 10.58 10.62 22.30
CA VAL A 89 10.05 11.22 21.06
C VAL A 89 9.20 12.47 21.34
N TYR A 90 8.39 12.48 22.40
CA TYR A 90 7.64 13.68 22.83
C TYR A 90 8.56 14.82 23.29
N ILE A 91 9.62 14.51 24.06
CA ILE A 91 10.60 15.51 24.51
C ILE A 91 11.34 16.12 23.31
N GLU A 92 11.82 15.27 22.40
CA GLU A 92 12.48 15.67 21.15
C GLU A 92 11.55 16.56 20.30
N SER A 93 10.35 16.09 19.99
CA SER A 93 9.34 16.83 19.22
C SER A 93 9.00 18.19 19.86
N TYR A 94 8.91 18.27 21.19
CA TYR A 94 8.66 19.52 21.92
C TYR A 94 9.79 20.55 21.75
N HIS A 95 11.02 20.10 21.48
CA HIS A 95 12.13 20.99 21.11
C HIS A 95 12.18 21.26 19.60
N THR A 96 11.86 20.29 18.74
CA THR A 96 11.79 20.47 17.27
C THR A 96 10.77 21.54 16.86
N VAL A 97 9.54 21.48 17.37
CA VAL A 97 8.43 22.32 16.86
C VAL A 97 8.54 23.81 17.28
N PRO A 98 7.94 24.74 16.51
CA PRO A 98 8.01 26.17 16.78
C PRO A 98 7.51 26.54 18.17
N LYS A 99 8.12 27.58 18.77
CA LYS A 99 7.68 28.12 20.07
C LYS A 99 6.22 28.62 19.99
N GLY A 100 5.49 28.55 21.11
CA GLY A 100 4.07 28.91 21.17
C GLY A 100 3.15 27.70 21.02
N LEU A 101 2.12 27.83 20.18
CA LEU A 101 0.98 26.89 20.12
C LEU A 101 1.41 25.43 19.84
N CYS A 102 2.34 25.20 18.90
CA CYS A 102 2.77 23.84 18.53
C CYS A 102 3.34 23.08 19.74
N ARG A 103 4.14 23.74 20.60
CA ARG A 103 4.66 23.15 21.85
C ARG A 103 3.58 22.87 22.89
N HIS A 104 2.51 23.66 22.91
CA HIS A 104 1.35 23.37 23.75
C HIS A 104 0.60 22.13 23.23
N VAL A 105 0.34 22.04 21.93
CA VAL A 105 -0.32 20.89 21.30
C VAL A 105 0.48 19.60 21.52
N VAL A 106 1.80 19.59 21.31
CA VAL A 106 2.66 18.42 21.60
C VAL A 106 2.54 17.99 23.07
N ARG A 107 2.45 18.93 24.02
CA ARG A 107 2.27 18.63 25.44
C ARG A 107 0.90 18.03 25.75
N VAL A 108 -0.17 18.52 25.12
CA VAL A 108 -1.53 17.96 25.25
C VAL A 108 -1.60 16.57 24.62
N MET A 109 -0.97 16.35 23.46
CA MET A 109 -0.86 15.03 22.83
C MET A 109 -0.11 14.04 23.72
N ALA A 110 0.99 14.45 24.37
CA ALA A 110 1.72 13.62 25.31
C ALA A 110 0.87 13.21 26.53
N TRP A 111 0.18 14.18 27.15
CA TRP A 111 -0.76 13.89 28.25
C TRP A 111 -1.85 12.92 27.83
N LEU A 112 -2.51 13.19 26.70
CA LEU A 112 -3.60 12.38 26.20
C LEU A 112 -3.13 10.95 25.85
N PHE A 113 -1.95 10.82 25.25
CA PHE A 113 -1.31 9.53 24.96
C PHE A 113 -1.05 8.73 26.24
N PHE A 114 -0.28 9.27 27.19
CA PHE A 114 0.08 8.51 28.40
C PHE A 114 -1.10 8.21 29.31
N LEU A 115 -2.11 9.08 29.38
CA LEU A 115 -3.33 8.83 30.16
C LEU A 115 -4.22 7.76 29.49
N SER A 116 -4.46 7.84 28.18
CA SER A 116 -5.29 6.85 27.48
C SER A 116 -4.59 5.48 27.36
N TRP A 117 -3.32 5.46 26.95
CA TRP A 117 -2.55 4.22 26.82
C TRP A 117 -2.27 3.57 28.19
N GLY A 118 -2.02 4.39 29.22
CA GLY A 118 -1.83 3.90 30.60
C GLY A 118 -3.06 3.22 31.19
N MET A 119 -4.26 3.51 30.66
CA MET A 119 -5.50 2.89 31.10
C MET A 119 -5.78 1.52 30.47
N PHE A 120 -5.16 1.14 29.34
CA PHE A 120 -5.34 -0.21 28.77
C PHE A 120 -4.94 -1.34 29.76
N PRO A 121 -3.75 -1.35 30.40
CA PRO A 121 -3.43 -2.39 31.39
C PRO A 121 -4.28 -2.30 32.66
N VAL A 122 -4.77 -1.11 33.03
CA VAL A 122 -5.70 -0.94 34.16
C VAL A 122 -7.07 -1.56 33.85
N LEU A 123 -7.62 -1.32 32.66
CA LEU A 123 -8.87 -1.92 32.21
C LEU A 123 -8.74 -3.42 31.91
N PHE A 124 -7.54 -3.91 31.54
CA PHE A 124 -7.25 -5.34 31.48
C PHE A 124 -7.37 -5.98 32.88
N LEU A 125 -6.71 -5.39 33.89
CA LEU A 125 -6.74 -5.90 35.27
C LEU A 125 -8.14 -5.82 35.88
N LEU A 126 -8.89 -4.73 35.65
CA LEU A 126 -10.25 -4.59 36.15
C LEU A 126 -11.28 -5.40 35.34
N GLY A 127 -11.01 -5.69 34.06
CA GLY A 127 -11.90 -6.38 33.15
C GLY A 127 -12.08 -7.88 33.45
N PRO A 128 -13.01 -8.56 32.74
CA PRO A 128 -13.15 -10.02 32.78
C PRO A 128 -11.89 -10.77 32.30
N GLU A 129 -10.98 -10.08 31.61
CA GLU A 129 -9.66 -10.59 31.25
C GLU A 129 -8.74 -10.74 32.50
N GLY A 130 -8.91 -9.90 33.52
CA GLY A 130 -8.14 -9.87 34.77
C GLY A 130 -8.94 -10.38 35.99
N PHE A 131 -9.30 -9.46 36.89
CA PHE A 131 -9.99 -9.73 38.16
C PHE A 131 -11.53 -9.74 38.06
N GLY A 132 -12.12 -9.28 36.94
CA GLY A 132 -13.57 -9.32 36.72
C GLY A 132 -14.39 -8.27 37.49
N HIS A 133 -13.76 -7.21 38.01
CA HIS A 133 -14.45 -6.09 38.67
C HIS A 133 -15.37 -5.31 37.72
N LEU A 134 -15.04 -5.28 36.43
CA LEU A 134 -15.89 -4.76 35.36
C LEU A 134 -16.54 -5.92 34.60
N THR A 135 -17.82 -5.75 34.27
CA THR A 135 -18.51 -6.66 33.33
C THR A 135 -17.93 -6.53 31.92
N VAL A 136 -18.27 -7.46 31.01
CA VAL A 136 -17.89 -7.36 29.59
C VAL A 136 -18.28 -6.00 29.01
N TYR A 137 -19.52 -5.53 29.28
CA TYR A 137 -20.01 -4.24 28.83
C TYR A 137 -19.27 -3.05 29.48
N GLY A 138 -18.97 -3.12 30.79
CA GLY A 138 -18.18 -2.09 31.48
C GLY A 138 -16.75 -1.99 30.92
N SER A 139 -16.12 -3.14 30.63
CA SER A 139 -14.84 -3.22 29.92
C SER A 139 -14.95 -2.61 28.53
N THR A 140 -16.00 -2.91 27.75
CA THR A 140 -16.23 -2.30 26.43
C THR A 140 -16.39 -0.78 26.51
N ILE A 141 -17.24 -0.25 27.40
CA ILE A 141 -17.43 1.21 27.58
C ILE A 141 -16.11 1.90 27.93
N GLY A 142 -15.37 1.36 28.90
CA GLY A 142 -14.08 1.91 29.31
C GLY A 142 -13.07 1.96 28.15
N HIS A 143 -12.98 0.88 27.38
CA HIS A 143 -12.14 0.82 26.18
C HIS A 143 -12.57 1.85 25.13
N THR A 144 -13.85 1.91 24.75
CA THR A 144 -14.37 2.89 23.78
C THR A 144 -14.03 4.33 24.14
N VAL A 145 -14.02 4.71 25.43
CA VAL A 145 -13.61 6.05 25.87
C VAL A 145 -12.12 6.30 25.64
N ILE A 146 -11.24 5.35 26.01
CA ILE A 146 -9.80 5.53 25.82
C ILE A 146 -9.34 5.31 24.38
N ASP A 147 -10.10 4.57 23.56
CA ASP A 147 -9.94 4.47 22.11
C ASP A 147 -10.32 5.79 21.43
N LEU A 148 -11.45 6.41 21.80
CA LEU A 148 -11.83 7.75 21.33
C LEU A 148 -10.75 8.80 21.64
N MET A 149 -10.15 8.73 22.83
CA MET A 149 -9.01 9.57 23.20
C MET A 149 -7.76 9.24 22.35
N SER A 150 -7.24 8.02 22.46
CA SER A 150 -5.95 7.59 21.90
C SER A 150 -5.91 7.58 20.38
N LYS A 151 -7.05 7.41 19.71
CA LYS A 151 -7.17 7.37 18.24
C LYS A 151 -7.70 8.70 17.69
N ASN A 152 -8.95 9.05 17.99
CA ASN A 152 -9.62 10.18 17.35
C ASN A 152 -9.09 11.54 17.86
N CYS A 153 -9.11 11.78 19.17
CA CYS A 153 -8.65 13.04 19.73
C CYS A 153 -7.14 13.24 19.54
N TRP A 154 -6.33 12.19 19.72
CA TRP A 154 -4.89 12.24 19.44
C TRP A 154 -4.59 12.50 17.96
N GLY A 155 -5.23 11.76 17.06
CA GLY A 155 -5.05 11.91 15.61
C GLY A 155 -5.46 13.30 15.09
N LEU A 156 -6.55 13.85 15.62
CA LEU A 156 -6.99 15.22 15.32
C LEU A 156 -5.98 16.27 15.78
N LEU A 157 -5.41 16.13 16.98
CA LEU A 157 -4.35 17.02 17.48
C LEU A 157 -3.06 16.89 16.65
N GLY A 158 -2.68 15.68 16.23
CA GLY A 158 -1.52 15.46 15.35
C GLY A 158 -1.71 16.06 13.96
N HIS A 159 -2.92 15.93 13.39
CA HIS A 159 -3.27 16.61 12.14
C HIS A 159 -3.22 18.14 12.30
N PHE A 160 -3.81 18.69 13.36
CA PHE A 160 -3.76 20.13 13.65
C PHE A 160 -2.32 20.65 13.87
N LEU A 161 -1.48 19.89 14.58
CA LEU A 161 -0.06 20.19 14.77
C LEU A 161 0.67 20.27 13.42
N ARG A 162 0.47 19.27 12.56
CA ARG A 162 1.05 19.26 11.20
C ARG A 162 0.58 20.44 10.37
N LEU A 163 -0.71 20.81 10.41
CA LEU A 163 -1.22 22.01 9.74
C LEU A 163 -0.51 23.28 10.24
N LYS A 164 -0.35 23.45 11.57
CA LYS A 164 0.33 24.64 12.14
C LYS A 164 1.83 24.67 11.89
N ILE A 165 2.48 23.53 11.68
CA ILE A 165 3.87 23.46 11.22
C ILE A 165 3.97 23.88 9.74
N HIS A 166 3.05 23.45 8.88
CA HIS A 166 3.06 23.87 7.47
C HIS A 166 2.69 25.36 7.31
N GLU A 167 1.76 25.90 8.11
CA GLU A 167 1.51 27.36 8.18
C GLU A 167 2.77 28.13 8.61
N HIS A 168 3.50 27.65 9.60
CA HIS A 168 4.76 28.27 10.06
C HIS A 168 5.83 28.27 8.95
N ILE A 169 6.04 27.14 8.28
CA ILE A 169 6.99 27.02 7.15
C ILE A 169 6.59 27.93 5.96
N LEU A 170 5.30 28.13 5.70
CA LEU A 170 4.82 29.04 4.66
C LEU A 170 5.08 30.52 4.99
N LEU A 171 4.87 30.92 6.24
CA LEU A 171 5.01 32.32 6.69
C LEU A 171 6.47 32.73 6.93
N TYR A 172 7.28 31.84 7.52
CA TYR A 172 8.64 32.17 7.96
C TYR A 172 9.74 31.48 7.14
N GLY A 173 9.44 30.35 6.51
CA GLY A 173 10.43 29.45 5.88
C GLY A 173 10.84 28.29 6.81
N ASP A 174 11.47 27.25 6.26
CA ASP A 174 12.03 26.13 7.04
C ASP A 174 13.41 26.52 7.62
N ILE A 175 13.39 27.43 8.60
CA ILE A 175 14.56 27.93 9.32
C ILE A 175 14.75 27.10 10.59
N ARG A 176 15.91 26.44 10.74
CA ARG A 176 16.20 25.57 11.89
C ARG A 176 17.46 25.98 12.63
N LYS A 177 17.45 25.89 13.96
CA LYS A 177 18.64 26.01 14.82
C LYS A 177 18.91 24.69 15.53
N ILE A 178 20.10 24.13 15.35
CA ILE A 178 20.54 22.93 16.06
C ILE A 178 20.69 23.26 17.55
N GLN A 179 20.08 22.45 18.42
CA GLN A 179 20.17 22.59 19.88
C GLN A 179 20.52 21.23 20.50
N LYS A 180 21.58 21.19 21.32
CA LYS A 180 21.93 20.00 22.11
C LYS A 180 21.01 19.93 23.34
N ILE A 181 20.26 18.85 23.47
CA ILE A 181 19.42 18.54 24.64
C ILE A 181 19.83 17.19 25.23
N ARG A 182 19.72 17.04 26.55
CA ARG A 182 20.09 15.78 27.24
C ARG A 182 18.85 14.99 27.63
N VAL A 183 18.57 13.90 26.90
CA VAL A 183 17.33 13.11 27.03
C VAL A 183 17.61 11.72 27.60
N ALA A 184 17.30 11.55 28.90
CA ALA A 184 17.60 10.37 29.69
C ALA A 184 19.09 9.96 29.57
N GLY A 185 19.98 10.84 30.03
CA GLY A 185 21.43 10.64 30.11
C GLY A 185 22.19 10.94 28.81
N GLN A 186 21.61 10.61 27.66
CA GLN A 186 22.20 10.78 26.32
C GLN A 186 22.06 12.23 25.83
N GLU A 187 23.10 12.77 25.18
CA GLU A 187 22.97 14.00 24.41
C GLU A 187 22.36 13.72 23.03
N LEU A 188 21.52 14.64 22.57
CA LEU A 188 20.79 14.57 21.33
C LEU A 188 20.79 15.96 20.68
N GLU A 189 21.18 16.03 19.41
CA GLU A 189 21.06 17.25 18.61
C GLU A 189 19.67 17.31 17.97
N VAL A 190 18.95 18.40 18.22
CA VAL A 190 17.58 18.60 17.75
C VAL A 190 17.46 19.91 16.96
N GLU A 191 16.96 19.80 15.74
CA GLU A 191 16.71 20.94 14.87
C GLU A 191 15.43 21.69 15.31
N THR A 192 15.60 22.76 16.06
CA THR A 192 14.48 23.61 16.51
C THR A 192 14.05 24.57 15.41
N MET A 193 12.77 24.56 15.02
CA MET A 193 12.19 25.54 14.10
C MET A 193 12.17 26.95 14.71
N MET A 194 12.58 27.94 13.91
CA MET A 194 12.70 29.35 14.27
C MET A 194 11.87 30.22 13.31
N SER A 195 11.34 31.35 13.78
CA SER A 195 10.56 32.29 12.95
C SER A 195 11.41 33.40 12.30
N GLU A 196 12.66 33.52 12.72
CA GLU A 196 13.59 34.58 12.32
C GLU A 196 14.95 33.96 11.99
N GLU A 197 15.61 34.52 10.97
CA GLU A 197 16.95 34.10 10.56
C GLU A 197 17.99 34.74 11.49
N GLY A 198 18.98 33.95 11.91
CA GLY A 198 20.08 34.40 12.77
C GLY A 198 21.38 33.65 12.44
N THR A 199 22.49 34.11 13.03
CA THR A 199 23.86 33.60 12.76
C THR A 199 24.00 32.08 12.84
N ASP A 200 23.24 31.45 13.74
CA ASP A 200 23.33 30.02 14.04
C ASP A 200 22.16 29.21 13.43
N THR A 201 21.49 29.76 12.40
CA THR A 201 20.32 29.14 11.75
C THR A 201 20.66 28.62 10.35
N VAL A 202 20.13 27.44 10.03
CA VAL A 202 20.24 26.80 8.71
C VAL A 202 18.87 26.84 8.06
N LYS A 203 18.82 27.41 6.85
CA LYS A 203 17.61 27.49 6.01
C LYS A 203 17.55 26.27 5.11
N LYS A 204 16.52 25.42 5.27
CA LYS A 204 16.30 24.25 4.40
C LYS A 204 15.40 24.62 3.22
N SER A 205 15.64 24.00 2.06
CA SER A 205 14.83 24.24 0.86
C SER A 205 13.41 23.69 1.04
N THR A 206 12.43 24.56 0.83
CA THR A 206 10.99 24.23 0.92
C THR A 206 10.44 23.61 -0.38
N ALA A 207 11.25 23.49 -1.44
CA ALA A 207 10.83 22.97 -2.75
C ALA A 207 10.17 21.58 -2.67
N GLN A 208 10.65 20.70 -1.77
CA GLN A 208 10.07 19.37 -1.54
C GLN A 208 8.61 19.40 -1.04
N TYR A 209 8.20 20.47 -0.36
CA TYR A 209 6.82 20.65 0.11
C TYR A 209 5.96 21.36 -0.93
N ALA A 210 6.57 22.19 -1.79
CA ALA A 210 5.88 23.04 -2.74
C ALA A 210 5.10 22.28 -3.83
N ALA A 211 5.47 21.03 -4.12
CA ALA A 211 4.74 20.13 -5.01
C ALA A 211 3.49 19.47 -4.38
N ARG A 212 3.24 19.63 -3.07
CA ARG A 212 2.07 19.06 -2.39
C ARG A 212 0.84 19.96 -2.56
N GLU A 213 -0.24 19.42 -3.12
CA GLU A 213 -1.52 20.13 -3.33
C GLU A 213 -2.07 20.78 -2.04
N SER A 214 -1.91 20.12 -0.89
CA SER A 214 -2.31 20.68 0.42
C SER A 214 -1.50 21.91 0.82
N PHE A 215 -0.23 22.00 0.41
CA PHE A 215 0.65 23.15 0.63
C PHE A 215 0.29 24.31 -0.31
N ILE A 216 -0.02 24.01 -1.57
CA ILE A 216 -0.57 24.97 -2.55
C ILE A 216 -1.88 25.57 -2.03
N THR A 217 -2.83 24.72 -1.63
CA THR A 217 -4.13 25.12 -1.08
C THR A 217 -3.99 25.97 0.20
N MET A 218 -3.02 25.65 1.07
CA MET A 218 -2.75 26.42 2.29
C MET A 218 -2.07 27.77 1.99
N ARG A 219 -1.09 27.79 1.08
CA ARG A 219 -0.41 28.99 0.56
C ARG A 219 -1.43 30.00 0.05
N ASP A 220 -2.37 29.55 -0.78
CA ASP A 220 -3.32 30.46 -1.43
C ASP A 220 -4.37 30.97 -0.43
N LYS A 221 -4.85 30.12 0.49
CA LYS A 221 -5.69 30.54 1.63
C LYS A 221 -5.01 31.47 2.65
N LEU A 222 -3.67 31.55 2.65
CA LEU A 222 -2.93 32.55 3.41
C LEU A 222 -2.81 33.87 2.63
N LYS A 223 -2.57 33.82 1.32
CA LYS A 223 -2.59 35.00 0.43
C LYS A 223 -3.96 35.67 0.38
N GLU A 224 -5.05 34.91 0.31
CA GLU A 224 -6.44 35.39 0.41
C GLU A 224 -6.71 36.20 1.70
N LYS A 225 -6.00 35.87 2.79
CA LYS A 225 -6.09 36.56 4.08
C LYS A 225 -5.12 37.74 4.22
N GLY A 226 -4.39 38.08 3.16
CA GLY A 226 -3.43 39.18 3.15
C GLY A 226 -2.08 38.85 3.81
N TYR A 227 -1.76 37.58 4.08
CA TYR A 227 -0.43 37.22 4.56
C TYR A 227 0.58 37.15 3.41
N GLU A 228 1.72 37.80 3.58
CA GLU A 228 2.89 37.60 2.71
C GLU A 228 3.45 36.19 2.97
N VAL A 229 3.42 35.34 1.94
CA VAL A 229 3.85 33.94 2.04
C VAL A 229 5.28 33.81 1.50
N ARG A 230 6.25 33.69 2.41
CA ARG A 230 7.70 33.61 2.13
C ARG A 230 8.16 32.35 1.40
N ALA A 231 7.27 31.38 1.18
CA ALA A 231 7.52 30.29 0.25
C ALA A 231 7.48 30.79 -1.21
N SER A 232 8.49 31.56 -1.59
CA SER A 232 8.82 31.76 -3.00
C SER A 232 9.14 30.40 -3.61
N LEU A 233 8.52 30.12 -4.76
CA LEU A 233 8.63 28.84 -5.46
C LEU A 233 9.87 28.87 -6.36
N ASP A 234 10.99 29.35 -5.80
CA ASP A 234 12.18 29.80 -6.51
C ASP A 234 12.96 28.63 -7.14
N HIS A 235 12.51 28.26 -8.34
CA HIS A 235 13.25 27.42 -9.29
C HIS A 235 14.53 28.13 -9.81
N SER A 236 14.74 29.38 -9.41
CA SER A 236 15.97 30.17 -9.53
C SER A 236 17.09 29.75 -8.57
N GLY A 237 16.89 28.69 -7.77
CA GLY A 237 17.92 28.00 -6.99
C GLY A 237 18.96 27.29 -7.87
N GLY A 238 19.68 28.06 -8.70
CA GLY A 238 20.89 27.61 -9.37
C GLY A 238 21.98 27.28 -8.36
N ASP A 239 22.90 26.40 -8.77
CA ASP A 239 23.89 25.78 -7.88
C ASP A 239 24.98 26.77 -7.45
N VAL A 240 24.73 27.52 -6.36
CA VAL A 240 25.72 28.39 -5.72
C VAL A 240 26.69 27.54 -4.91
N GLY A 241 27.56 26.82 -5.63
CA GLY A 241 28.66 26.07 -5.05
C GLY A 241 29.56 26.96 -4.19
N ALA A 242 29.94 26.47 -3.02
CA ALA A 242 30.73 27.22 -2.03
C ALA A 242 32.19 27.42 -2.48
N ALA A 243 32.42 28.38 -3.37
CA ALA A 243 33.75 28.79 -3.81
C ALA A 243 34.33 29.86 -2.86
N ASN A 244 35.26 29.46 -1.99
CA ASN A 244 36.13 30.41 -1.30
C ASN A 244 37.04 31.12 -2.32
N SER A 245 37.05 32.45 -2.32
CA SER A 245 38.13 33.24 -2.92
C SER A 245 38.31 34.59 -2.21
N ASP A 246 39.29 34.68 -1.34
CA ASP A 246 39.90 35.96 -0.99
C ASP A 246 40.49 36.59 -2.26
N GLY A 247 40.18 37.86 -2.53
CA GLY A 247 40.51 38.48 -3.83
C GLY A 247 40.39 39.99 -3.83
N ILE A 248 41.40 40.68 -3.29
CA ILE A 248 41.54 42.14 -3.41
C ILE A 248 42.05 42.48 -4.82
N GLY A 249 41.32 43.30 -5.57
CA GLY A 249 41.81 43.89 -6.82
C GLY A 249 40.70 44.38 -7.75
N GLY A 250 40.72 45.65 -8.13
CA GLY A 250 39.81 46.21 -9.14
C GLY A 250 40.52 46.51 -10.46
N GLY A 251 39.75 46.62 -11.55
CA GLY A 251 40.27 47.06 -12.85
C GLY A 251 39.23 46.99 -13.97
N ASN A 252 39.04 48.10 -14.69
CA ASN A 252 38.30 48.08 -15.97
C ASN A 252 39.11 47.30 -17.01
N HIS A 253 38.47 46.47 -17.86
CA HIS A 253 38.77 46.52 -19.30
C HIS A 253 37.69 45.92 -20.23
N ILE A 254 37.37 46.73 -21.23
CA ILE A 254 36.86 46.52 -22.60
C ILE A 254 36.56 45.08 -23.09
N SER A 255 35.38 44.93 -23.70
CA SER A 255 34.87 43.76 -24.43
C SER A 255 35.43 43.58 -25.86
N LEU A 256 35.62 42.33 -26.31
CA LEU A 256 35.68 41.90 -27.73
C LEU A 256 35.15 40.43 -27.88
N PRO A 257 34.77 39.95 -29.09
CA PRO A 257 33.84 38.82 -29.26
C PRO A 257 34.47 37.41 -29.34
N PRO A 258 33.66 36.33 -29.18
CA PRO A 258 34.14 34.95 -29.22
C PRO A 258 34.51 34.46 -30.63
N LYS A 259 35.52 33.58 -30.71
CA LYS A 259 35.79 32.74 -31.89
C LYS A 259 35.01 31.43 -31.80
N GLY A 260 34.39 31.02 -32.90
CA GLY A 260 33.80 29.68 -33.02
C GLY A 260 34.86 28.61 -33.29
N GLY A 261 34.62 27.40 -32.77
CA GLY A 261 35.31 26.18 -33.15
C GLY A 261 34.28 25.10 -33.46
N MET A 262 34.41 24.44 -34.61
CA MET A 262 33.69 23.20 -34.90
C MET A 262 34.55 22.04 -34.40
N GLU A 263 33.95 21.06 -33.72
CA GLU A 263 34.59 19.76 -33.53
C GLU A 263 33.60 18.62 -33.83
N LEU A 264 34.16 17.46 -34.17
CA LEU A 264 33.49 16.44 -34.97
C LEU A 264 32.74 15.41 -34.10
N ALA A 265 31.56 15.00 -34.55
CA ALA A 265 30.76 14.02 -33.83
C ALA A 265 31.42 12.63 -33.79
N LYS A 266 31.49 12.03 -32.61
CA LYS A 266 31.77 10.61 -32.40
C LYS A 266 30.51 9.97 -31.80
N MET A 267 29.82 9.13 -32.57
CA MET A 267 28.68 8.37 -32.07
C MET A 267 29.17 7.27 -31.14
N ASP A 268 28.56 7.15 -29.96
CA ASP A 268 28.75 6.05 -29.03
C ASP A 268 27.37 5.58 -28.51
N ALA A 269 27.24 4.29 -28.20
CA ALA A 269 25.95 3.59 -28.14
C ALA A 269 25.69 2.97 -26.75
N GLY A 270 25.48 3.81 -25.73
CA GLY A 270 25.08 3.36 -24.40
C GLY A 270 24.69 4.51 -23.46
N GLY A 271 23.40 4.67 -23.18
CA GLY A 271 22.90 5.72 -22.27
C GLY A 271 21.40 5.99 -22.42
N MET A 272 20.54 5.14 -21.83
CA MET A 272 19.08 5.33 -21.81
C MET A 272 18.59 5.66 -20.39
N ALA A 273 18.66 6.94 -20.02
CA ALA A 273 17.99 7.50 -18.85
C ALA A 273 17.64 8.99 -19.02
N ASP A 274 18.64 9.85 -19.21
CA ASP A 274 18.51 11.29 -18.93
C ASP A 274 18.00 12.18 -20.08
N THR A 275 17.71 11.65 -21.26
CA THR A 275 17.31 12.42 -22.45
C THR A 275 15.80 12.72 -22.54
N ALA A 276 15.15 12.98 -21.40
CA ALA A 276 13.73 13.33 -21.32
C ALA A 276 13.43 14.85 -21.46
N SER A 277 14.44 15.72 -21.33
CA SER A 277 14.27 17.16 -21.11
C SER A 277 13.98 18.02 -22.36
N THR A 278 14.11 17.47 -23.57
CA THR A 278 13.86 18.19 -24.83
C THR A 278 12.95 17.41 -25.79
N ALA A 279 11.91 16.81 -25.24
CA ALA A 279 10.80 16.24 -26.02
C ALA A 279 10.06 17.36 -26.79
N ALA A 280 10.46 17.60 -28.05
CA ALA A 280 9.63 18.32 -29.01
C ALA A 280 8.24 17.68 -29.05
N THR A 281 7.18 18.49 -29.18
CA THR A 281 5.78 18.10 -29.01
C THR A 281 5.33 17.03 -30.01
N ALA A 282 5.60 15.77 -29.67
CA ALA A 282 5.32 14.63 -30.52
C ALA A 282 3.80 14.45 -30.70
N SER A 283 3.34 14.58 -31.94
CA SER A 283 1.94 14.49 -32.30
C SER A 283 1.43 13.05 -32.21
N ILE A 284 1.00 12.68 -31.00
CA ILE A 284 0.26 11.43 -30.78
C ILE A 284 -1.07 11.47 -31.54
N SER A 285 -1.45 10.32 -32.09
CA SER A 285 -2.72 10.09 -32.77
C SER A 285 -3.64 9.25 -31.88
N SER A 286 -4.96 9.32 -32.08
CA SER A 286 -5.89 8.40 -31.42
C SER A 286 -5.48 6.94 -31.68
N GLY A 287 -5.64 6.08 -30.68
CA GLY A 287 -5.07 4.73 -30.71
C GLY A 287 -5.70 3.79 -29.69
N ARG A 288 -5.10 2.60 -29.54
CA ARG A 288 -5.58 1.53 -28.66
C ARG A 288 -4.41 0.87 -27.94
N VAL A 289 -4.51 0.74 -26.61
CA VAL A 289 -3.62 -0.06 -25.76
C VAL A 289 -4.40 -1.24 -25.21
N ILE A 290 -3.75 -2.41 -25.14
CA ILE A 290 -4.24 -3.55 -24.37
C ILE A 290 -3.50 -3.55 -23.04
N LEU A 291 -4.23 -3.38 -21.94
CA LEU A 291 -3.70 -3.27 -20.59
C LEU A 291 -3.79 -4.64 -19.90
N ALA A 292 -2.67 -5.37 -19.84
CA ALA A 292 -2.62 -6.66 -19.16
C ALA A 292 -2.30 -6.47 -17.67
N VAL A 293 -3.30 -6.75 -16.82
CA VAL A 293 -3.24 -6.59 -15.37
C VAL A 293 -3.78 -7.83 -14.64
N PRO A 294 -3.30 -8.13 -13.41
CA PRO A 294 -3.82 -9.25 -12.63
C PRO A 294 -5.17 -8.93 -11.97
N ASP A 295 -5.45 -7.64 -11.73
CA ASP A 295 -6.63 -7.15 -11.02
C ASP A 295 -7.30 -6.01 -11.82
N ILE A 296 -8.63 -5.99 -11.79
CA ILE A 296 -9.46 -4.97 -12.42
C ILE A 296 -9.34 -3.60 -11.73
N SER A 297 -8.92 -3.55 -10.46
CA SER A 297 -8.72 -2.27 -9.73
C SER A 297 -7.75 -1.30 -10.42
N MET A 298 -6.76 -1.83 -11.16
CA MET A 298 -5.81 -1.02 -11.92
C MET A 298 -6.42 -0.43 -13.21
N VAL A 299 -7.50 -1.01 -13.73
CA VAL A 299 -8.07 -0.63 -15.03
C VAL A 299 -8.63 0.79 -15.01
N ASP A 300 -9.37 1.15 -13.96
CA ASP A 300 -10.01 2.47 -13.88
C ASP A 300 -8.97 3.58 -13.60
N TYR A 301 -7.91 3.27 -12.84
CA TYR A 301 -6.75 4.17 -12.72
C TYR A 301 -6.11 4.45 -14.10
N PHE A 302 -5.81 3.41 -14.88
CA PHE A 302 -5.23 3.59 -16.21
C PHE A 302 -6.19 4.28 -17.19
N ARG A 303 -7.50 4.02 -17.12
CA ARG A 303 -8.52 4.76 -17.90
C ARG A 303 -8.46 6.26 -17.60
N GLU A 304 -8.36 6.64 -16.33
CA GLU A 304 -8.19 8.05 -15.94
C GLU A 304 -6.90 8.65 -16.52
N GLN A 305 -5.76 7.95 -16.39
CA GLN A 305 -4.48 8.45 -16.91
C GLN A 305 -4.48 8.59 -18.44
N PHE A 306 -5.08 7.65 -19.18
CA PHE A 306 -5.19 7.74 -20.65
C PHE A 306 -6.26 8.74 -21.10
N ALA A 307 -7.31 9.02 -20.30
CA ALA A 307 -8.31 10.04 -20.60
C ALA A 307 -7.79 11.48 -20.47
N GLN A 308 -6.65 11.68 -19.79
CA GLN A 308 -5.95 12.97 -19.71
C GLN A 308 -5.05 13.26 -20.93
N LEU A 309 -4.92 12.31 -21.88
CA LEU A 309 -4.14 12.52 -23.10
C LEU A 309 -4.85 13.52 -24.05
N PRO A 310 -4.09 14.33 -24.83
CA PRO A 310 -4.66 15.29 -25.78
C PRO A 310 -5.39 14.66 -27.00
N VAL A 311 -5.45 13.33 -27.09
CA VAL A 311 -6.23 12.59 -28.10
C VAL A 311 -6.95 11.42 -27.43
N PRO A 312 -8.18 11.07 -27.83
CA PRO A 312 -8.91 9.95 -27.24
C PRO A 312 -8.20 8.63 -27.54
N TYR A 313 -8.06 7.79 -26.50
CA TYR A 313 -7.26 6.57 -26.54
C TYR A 313 -8.04 5.41 -25.89
N GLU A 314 -8.17 4.30 -26.60
CA GLU A 314 -8.94 3.14 -26.13
C GLU A 314 -8.09 2.24 -25.22
N VAL A 315 -8.48 2.15 -23.95
CA VAL A 315 -7.85 1.23 -22.97
C VAL A 315 -8.68 -0.04 -22.86
N VAL A 316 -8.20 -1.12 -23.48
CA VAL A 316 -8.85 -2.44 -23.46
C VAL A 316 -8.24 -3.29 -22.34
N PRO A 317 -8.97 -3.60 -21.26
CA PRO A 317 -8.42 -4.37 -20.15
C PRO A 317 -8.33 -5.86 -20.46
N ALA A 318 -7.17 -6.45 -20.16
CA ALA A 318 -6.90 -7.88 -20.26
C ALA A 318 -6.58 -8.44 -18.87
N LEU A 319 -7.51 -9.21 -18.31
CA LEU A 319 -7.30 -9.94 -17.05
C LEU A 319 -6.59 -11.26 -17.34
N GLY A 320 -5.29 -11.31 -17.06
CA GLY A 320 -4.43 -12.50 -17.27
C GLY A 320 -3.84 -12.64 -18.69
N PRO A 321 -2.86 -13.55 -18.87
CA PRO A 321 -2.02 -13.61 -20.07
C PRO A 321 -2.74 -14.10 -21.33
N ASP A 322 -3.57 -15.15 -21.22
CA ASP A 322 -4.26 -15.70 -22.40
C ASP A 322 -5.40 -14.81 -22.87
N ASN A 323 -6.03 -14.06 -21.97
CA ASN A 323 -7.01 -13.01 -22.29
C ASN A 323 -6.34 -11.89 -23.10
N ALA A 324 -5.15 -11.43 -22.68
CA ALA A 324 -4.38 -10.45 -23.45
C ALA A 324 -4.10 -10.91 -24.89
N LEU A 325 -3.76 -12.19 -25.07
CA LEU A 325 -3.48 -12.76 -26.39
C LEU A 325 -4.74 -12.91 -27.25
N GLN A 326 -5.88 -13.30 -26.66
CA GLN A 326 -7.18 -13.32 -27.36
C GLN A 326 -7.59 -11.92 -27.82
N LEU A 327 -7.47 -10.92 -26.94
CA LEU A 327 -7.79 -9.51 -27.24
C LEU A 327 -6.87 -8.93 -28.32
N ILE A 328 -5.63 -9.40 -28.45
CA ILE A 328 -4.73 -9.01 -29.56
C ILE A 328 -5.17 -9.63 -30.88
N MET A 329 -5.56 -10.91 -30.89
CA MET A 329 -6.10 -11.55 -32.09
C MET A 329 -7.38 -10.84 -32.58
N GLN A 330 -8.24 -10.44 -31.63
CA GLN A 330 -9.43 -9.62 -31.93
C GLN A 330 -9.06 -8.21 -32.39
N ALA A 331 -8.12 -7.54 -31.72
CA ALA A 331 -7.67 -6.20 -32.09
C ALA A 331 -7.05 -6.17 -33.49
N ALA A 332 -6.29 -7.20 -33.89
CA ALA A 332 -5.72 -7.32 -35.23
C ALA A 332 -6.78 -7.24 -36.35
N ALA A 333 -7.96 -7.85 -36.15
CA ALA A 333 -9.10 -7.73 -37.07
C ALA A 333 -9.77 -6.34 -37.03
N LEU A 334 -9.61 -5.60 -35.93
CA LEU A 334 -10.18 -4.26 -35.69
C LEU A 334 -9.14 -3.13 -35.87
N GLY A 335 -8.21 -3.28 -36.81
CA GLY A 335 -7.19 -2.26 -37.12
C GLY A 335 -5.97 -2.25 -36.20
N GLY A 336 -5.81 -3.27 -35.35
CA GLY A 336 -4.69 -3.47 -34.43
C GLY A 336 -4.82 -2.77 -33.07
N CYS A 337 -3.75 -2.88 -32.29
CA CYS A 337 -3.40 -2.02 -31.16
C CYS A 337 -2.03 -1.37 -31.44
N ASP A 338 -1.69 -0.31 -30.71
CA ASP A 338 -0.37 0.33 -30.85
C ASP A 338 0.72 -0.41 -30.07
N PHE A 339 0.37 -0.84 -28.85
CA PHE A 339 1.21 -1.64 -27.96
C PHE A 339 0.37 -2.32 -26.87
N VAL A 340 1.00 -3.24 -26.15
CA VAL A 340 0.45 -3.92 -24.97
C VAL A 340 1.22 -3.42 -23.75
N LEU A 341 0.49 -3.02 -22.71
CA LEU A 341 1.05 -2.48 -21.47
C LEU A 341 0.87 -3.53 -20.34
N LEU A 342 1.99 -4.04 -19.82
CA LEU A 342 2.02 -5.15 -18.87
C LEU A 342 2.25 -4.70 -17.42
N HIS A 343 1.53 -5.32 -16.49
CA HIS A 343 1.93 -5.38 -15.09
C HIS A 343 3.23 -6.20 -14.92
N PRO A 344 4.21 -5.79 -14.10
CA PRO A 344 5.49 -6.48 -13.92
C PRO A 344 5.41 -7.95 -13.51
N GLU A 345 4.30 -8.40 -12.94
CA GLU A 345 4.10 -9.81 -12.59
C GLU A 345 4.17 -10.75 -13.80
N PHE A 346 3.67 -10.33 -14.97
CA PHE A 346 3.75 -11.11 -16.22
C PHE A 346 5.16 -11.16 -16.83
N LEU A 347 6.14 -10.51 -16.20
CA LEU A 347 7.56 -10.56 -16.55
C LEU A 347 8.33 -11.59 -15.70
N ARG A 348 7.72 -12.14 -14.62
CA ARG A 348 8.36 -13.12 -13.74
C ARG A 348 8.68 -14.44 -14.45
N GLU A 349 7.83 -14.85 -15.39
CA GLU A 349 8.07 -16.01 -16.24
C GLU A 349 9.18 -15.70 -17.25
N LYS A 350 10.33 -16.35 -17.13
CA LYS A 350 11.44 -16.22 -18.08
C LYS A 350 11.47 -17.42 -19.03
N GLY A 351 11.30 -17.18 -20.33
CA GLY A 351 11.38 -18.21 -21.37
C GLY A 351 10.53 -17.91 -22.61
N PRO A 352 10.54 -18.79 -23.63
CA PRO A 352 9.77 -18.60 -24.87
C PRO A 352 8.25 -18.69 -24.67
N GLY A 353 7.79 -19.34 -23.59
CA GLY A 353 6.37 -19.37 -23.20
C GLY A 353 5.87 -18.12 -22.47
N SER A 354 6.77 -17.22 -22.05
CA SER A 354 6.40 -16.01 -21.32
C SER A 354 5.49 -15.09 -22.14
N LEU A 355 4.64 -14.31 -21.47
CA LEU A 355 3.75 -13.38 -22.15
C LEU A 355 4.53 -12.41 -23.08
N PRO A 356 5.62 -11.72 -22.67
CA PRO A 356 6.40 -10.88 -23.57
C PRO A 356 6.95 -11.62 -24.81
N ALA A 357 7.35 -12.88 -24.67
CA ALA A 357 7.84 -13.68 -25.81
C ALA A 357 6.70 -14.02 -26.79
N ARG A 358 5.54 -14.49 -26.27
CA ARG A 358 4.33 -14.77 -27.06
C ARG A 358 3.85 -13.52 -27.80
N LEU A 359 3.87 -12.36 -27.15
CA LEU A 359 3.50 -11.06 -27.73
C LEU A 359 4.41 -10.62 -28.87
N ARG A 360 5.74 -10.68 -28.70
CA ARG A 360 6.70 -10.35 -29.77
C ARG A 360 6.63 -11.32 -30.93
N ALA A 361 6.34 -12.61 -30.68
CA ALA A 361 6.12 -13.59 -31.74
C ALA A 361 4.87 -13.28 -32.60
N MET A 362 3.88 -12.56 -32.05
CA MET A 362 2.73 -11.99 -32.77
C MET A 362 3.01 -10.59 -33.36
N GLY A 363 4.27 -10.16 -33.40
CA GLY A 363 4.70 -8.84 -33.91
C GLY A 363 4.21 -7.64 -33.09
N GLN A 364 3.72 -7.85 -31.87
CA GLN A 364 3.23 -6.77 -31.01
C GLN A 364 4.36 -6.09 -30.24
N ARG A 365 4.22 -4.76 -30.06
CA ARG A 365 5.07 -3.96 -29.17
C ARG A 365 4.62 -4.14 -27.72
N VAL A 366 5.57 -4.30 -26.81
CA VAL A 366 5.33 -4.62 -25.40
C VAL A 366 6.04 -3.59 -24.51
N ALA A 367 5.27 -2.97 -23.62
CA ALA A 367 5.77 -2.10 -22.57
C ALA A 367 5.36 -2.63 -21.18
N ALA A 368 6.01 -2.15 -20.13
CA ALA A 368 5.58 -2.38 -18.75
C ALA A 368 5.51 -1.07 -17.95
N PHE A 369 4.73 -1.06 -16.88
CA PHE A 369 4.63 0.06 -15.95
C PHE A 369 5.25 -0.28 -14.59
N GLY A 370 5.34 0.69 -13.68
CA GLY A 370 5.87 0.49 -12.34
C GLY A 370 7.41 0.50 -12.26
N TRP A 371 8.10 0.94 -13.31
CA TRP A 371 9.56 1.16 -13.22
C TRP A 371 9.88 2.27 -12.22
N SER A 372 11.01 2.14 -11.54
CA SER A 372 11.59 3.14 -10.64
C SER A 372 13.09 2.86 -10.50
N SER A 373 13.91 3.90 -10.43
CA SER A 373 15.38 3.81 -10.42
C SER A 373 15.95 2.99 -9.26
N MET A 374 15.20 2.86 -8.16
CA MET A 374 15.50 2.00 -6.99
C MET A 374 14.35 1.02 -6.67
N GLY A 375 13.48 0.69 -7.65
CA GLY A 375 12.35 -0.21 -7.44
C GLY A 375 12.73 -1.70 -7.54
N PRO A 376 12.12 -2.60 -6.74
CA PRO A 376 12.43 -4.04 -6.76
C PRO A 376 11.99 -4.76 -8.05
N VAL A 377 11.24 -4.09 -8.92
CA VAL A 377 10.85 -4.57 -10.26
C VAL A 377 11.77 -4.04 -11.38
N ARG A 378 12.77 -3.21 -11.06
CA ARG A 378 13.67 -2.58 -12.03
C ARG A 378 14.40 -3.62 -12.89
N ASP A 379 15.17 -4.50 -12.27
CA ASP A 379 15.92 -5.58 -12.93
C ASP A 379 15.00 -6.50 -13.74
N LEU A 380 13.75 -6.66 -13.32
CA LEU A 380 12.75 -7.48 -14.00
C LEU A 380 12.25 -6.82 -15.29
N ILE A 381 12.02 -5.51 -15.27
CA ILE A 381 11.63 -4.72 -16.44
C ILE A 381 12.81 -4.58 -17.41
N GLU A 382 14.01 -4.28 -16.91
CA GLU A 382 15.22 -4.11 -17.73
C GLU A 382 15.68 -5.44 -18.36
N SER A 383 15.66 -6.56 -17.62
CA SER A 383 16.01 -7.88 -18.18
C SER A 383 14.91 -8.54 -19.03
N ALA A 384 13.69 -7.99 -19.08
CA ALA A 384 12.61 -8.54 -19.90
C ALA A 384 12.74 -8.21 -21.41
N GLY A 385 13.54 -7.20 -21.79
CA GLY A 385 13.76 -6.81 -23.20
C GLY A 385 12.52 -6.17 -23.85
N LEU A 386 11.90 -5.21 -23.18
CA LEU A 386 10.67 -4.55 -23.62
C LEU A 386 10.95 -3.42 -24.62
N ASP A 387 9.95 -3.04 -25.43
CA ASP A 387 10.03 -1.91 -26.37
C ASP A 387 10.00 -0.54 -25.65
N GLY A 388 9.72 -0.53 -24.35
CA GLY A 388 9.77 0.64 -23.47
C GLY A 388 9.13 0.38 -22.11
N TRP A 389 9.18 1.37 -21.22
CA TRP A 389 8.54 1.29 -19.91
C TRP A 389 7.98 2.64 -19.45
N LEU A 390 7.18 2.56 -18.37
CA LEU A 390 6.54 3.68 -17.69
C LEU A 390 6.97 3.74 -16.23
N GLU A 391 7.27 4.95 -15.77
CA GLU A 391 7.52 5.22 -14.36
C GLU A 391 6.20 5.24 -13.58
N GLY A 392 6.13 4.39 -12.55
CA GLY A 392 4.92 4.21 -11.75
C GLY A 392 3.73 3.56 -12.51
N PRO A 393 2.55 3.42 -11.87
CA PRO A 393 2.33 3.73 -10.46
C PRO A 393 3.14 2.80 -9.56
N SER A 394 3.84 3.39 -8.58
CA SER A 394 4.46 2.67 -7.46
C SER A 394 3.90 3.26 -6.17
N PHE A 395 3.69 2.47 -5.12
CA PHE A 395 2.88 2.84 -3.93
C PHE A 395 2.99 4.31 -3.51
N GLY A 396 1.94 5.10 -3.79
CA GLY A 396 1.86 6.53 -3.45
C GLY A 396 2.35 7.53 -4.52
N SER A 397 2.78 7.07 -5.69
CA SER A 397 3.18 7.89 -6.85
C SER A 397 2.30 7.58 -8.07
N GLY A 398 1.79 8.64 -8.71
CA GLY A 398 1.06 8.54 -9.98
C GLY A 398 2.01 8.53 -11.18
N ILE A 399 1.46 8.20 -12.36
CA ILE A 399 2.17 8.27 -13.63
C ILE A 399 2.47 9.72 -14.00
N SER A 400 3.71 9.99 -14.43
CA SER A 400 4.08 11.25 -15.09
C SER A 400 3.41 11.32 -16.47
N GLN A 401 2.47 12.26 -16.66
CA GLN A 401 1.78 12.46 -17.94
C GLN A 401 2.74 12.73 -19.13
N PRO A 402 3.81 13.55 -19.00
CA PRO A 402 4.85 13.64 -20.02
C PRO A 402 5.48 12.29 -20.40
N ASN A 403 5.70 11.40 -19.43
CA ASN A 403 6.28 10.06 -19.69
C ASN A 403 5.27 9.14 -20.39
N LEU A 404 3.97 9.25 -20.08
CA LEU A 404 2.90 8.53 -20.77
C LEU A 404 2.79 8.97 -22.24
N ILE A 405 2.73 10.29 -22.48
CA ILE A 405 2.73 10.87 -23.84
C ILE A 405 3.98 10.42 -24.62
N GLY A 406 5.17 10.47 -23.98
CA GLY A 406 6.43 10.02 -24.56
C GLY A 406 6.46 8.53 -24.90
N LEU A 407 5.87 7.66 -24.07
CA LEU A 407 5.74 6.24 -24.38
C LEU A 407 4.80 6.01 -25.56
N VAL A 408 3.60 6.60 -25.55
CA VAL A 408 2.60 6.46 -26.62
C VAL A 408 3.17 6.94 -27.96
N ALA A 409 3.85 8.09 -27.98
CA ALA A 409 4.50 8.62 -29.17
C ALA A 409 5.55 7.65 -29.76
N ARG A 410 6.45 7.11 -28.93
CA ARG A 410 7.46 6.12 -29.36
C ARG A 410 6.83 4.85 -29.92
N MET A 411 5.79 4.32 -29.27
CA MET A 411 5.09 3.12 -29.72
C MET A 411 4.40 3.33 -31.07
N GLN A 412 3.68 4.45 -31.24
CA GLN A 412 3.05 4.79 -32.51
C GLN A 412 4.08 5.05 -33.62
N GLN A 413 5.23 5.66 -33.32
CA GLN A 413 6.31 5.85 -34.28
C GLN A 413 6.94 4.50 -34.69
N ALA A 414 7.22 3.61 -33.74
CA ALA A 414 7.74 2.27 -34.02
C ALA A 414 6.77 1.43 -34.86
N ARG A 415 5.46 1.55 -34.61
CA ARG A 415 4.40 0.93 -35.42
C ARG A 415 4.35 1.50 -36.85
N LYS A 416 4.41 2.82 -37.00
CA LYS A 416 4.44 3.50 -38.31
C LYS A 416 5.68 3.07 -39.13
N MET A 417 6.85 2.97 -38.50
CA MET A 417 8.07 2.49 -39.16
C MET A 417 7.98 1.02 -39.61
N ALA A 418 7.43 0.12 -38.77
CA ALA A 418 7.25 -1.29 -39.14
C ALA A 418 6.34 -1.45 -40.38
N ALA A 419 5.26 -0.66 -40.47
CA ALA A 419 4.37 -0.65 -41.62
C ALA A 419 5.06 -0.13 -42.91
N ILE A 420 5.87 0.93 -42.81
CA ILE A 420 6.63 1.48 -43.95
C ILE A 420 7.64 0.47 -44.51
N LEU A 421 8.29 -0.32 -43.64
CA LEU A 421 9.26 -1.35 -44.05
C LEU A 421 8.63 -2.60 -44.68
N GLY A 422 7.31 -2.64 -44.87
CA GLY A 422 6.59 -3.82 -45.37
C GLY A 422 6.53 -4.99 -44.38
N ILE A 423 7.04 -4.81 -43.15
CA ILE A 423 7.04 -5.80 -42.07
C ILE A 423 5.65 -5.80 -41.42
N SER A 424 4.65 -6.24 -42.18
CA SER A 424 3.28 -6.41 -41.70
C SER A 424 3.22 -7.50 -40.62
N PRO A 425 2.78 -7.20 -39.37
CA PRO A 425 2.66 -8.22 -38.32
C PRO A 425 1.70 -9.36 -38.68
N ALA A 426 0.78 -9.14 -39.62
CA ALA A 426 -0.16 -10.14 -40.12
C ALA A 426 0.39 -10.98 -41.30
N GLY A 427 1.65 -10.78 -41.70
CA GLY A 427 2.22 -11.36 -42.93
C GLY A 427 2.78 -12.78 -42.82
N VAL A 428 2.92 -13.36 -41.62
CA VAL A 428 3.45 -14.73 -41.44
C VAL A 428 2.35 -15.74 -41.74
N GLY A 429 2.17 -16.04 -43.02
CA GLY A 429 1.09 -16.89 -43.52
C GLY A 429 1.15 -18.32 -42.97
N ILE A 430 0.06 -18.74 -42.32
CA ILE A 430 -0.20 -20.15 -42.04
C ILE A 430 -0.39 -20.86 -43.38
N PHE A 431 0.60 -21.65 -43.80
CA PHE A 431 0.48 -22.54 -44.97
C PHE A 431 -0.51 -23.66 -44.66
N SER A 432 -1.79 -23.39 -44.92
CA SER A 432 -2.84 -24.41 -44.90
C SER A 432 -2.60 -25.40 -46.04
N MET A 433 -2.15 -26.61 -45.71
CA MET A 433 -2.08 -27.71 -46.67
C MET A 433 -3.48 -28.21 -47.02
N GLY A 434 -4.10 -27.55 -48.00
CA GLY A 434 -5.32 -28.00 -48.67
C GLY A 434 -5.06 -29.27 -49.48
N ASN A 435 -5.04 -30.42 -48.80
CA ASN A 435 -4.70 -31.70 -49.39
C ASN A 435 -5.91 -32.32 -50.11
N ASN A 436 -5.98 -32.22 -51.45
CA ASN A 436 -6.83 -33.12 -52.24
C ASN A 436 -6.48 -33.22 -53.74
N ALA A 437 -6.82 -34.39 -54.31
CA ALA A 437 -7.02 -34.69 -55.73
C ALA A 437 -5.84 -34.65 -56.77
N MET A 438 -5.31 -35.86 -57.02
CA MET A 438 -5.15 -36.50 -58.34
C MET A 438 -3.86 -36.42 -59.21
N ALA A 439 -3.68 -37.54 -59.94
CA ALA A 439 -3.04 -37.71 -61.25
C ALA A 439 -1.50 -37.85 -61.41
N SER A 440 -1.02 -39.09 -61.26
CA SER A 440 -0.20 -39.86 -62.25
C SER A 440 1.08 -39.29 -62.89
N GLY A 441 2.18 -40.06 -62.81
CA GLY A 441 3.46 -39.88 -63.54
C GLY A 441 4.64 -39.87 -62.55
N ALA A 442 5.41 -40.93 -62.29
CA ALA A 442 6.18 -41.82 -63.18
C ALA A 442 7.26 -41.05 -64.00
N GLY A 443 8.56 -41.22 -63.70
CA GLY A 443 9.60 -40.60 -64.55
C GLY A 443 11.09 -40.55 -64.14
N GLY A 444 11.48 -40.68 -62.87
CA GLY A 444 12.87 -40.96 -62.44
C GLY A 444 14.02 -40.02 -62.91
N ILE A 445 15.23 -40.61 -63.00
CA ILE A 445 16.54 -40.07 -63.45
C ILE A 445 17.34 -39.20 -62.44
N MET A 446 18.67 -39.39 -62.45
CA MET A 446 19.66 -38.90 -61.49
C MET A 446 20.46 -37.69 -61.98
N ALA A 447 20.85 -36.79 -61.07
CA ALA A 447 22.14 -36.09 -61.03
C ALA A 447 22.41 -35.67 -59.57
N ALA A 448 23.55 -35.85 -58.90
CA ALA A 448 24.98 -35.94 -59.27
C ALA A 448 25.71 -34.57 -59.35
N GLY A 449 26.65 -34.36 -58.44
CA GLY A 449 27.47 -33.15 -58.23
C GLY A 449 27.72 -32.95 -56.73
N MET A 450 28.89 -33.31 -56.17
CA MET A 450 30.18 -32.58 -56.18
C MET A 450 30.15 -31.21 -55.49
N MET A 451 31.18 -30.80 -54.73
CA MET A 451 32.19 -31.52 -53.93
C MET A 451 32.91 -30.46 -53.06
N GLY A 452 33.42 -30.80 -51.87
CA GLY A 452 34.24 -29.85 -51.09
C GLY A 452 34.46 -30.28 -49.64
N ALA A 453 35.68 -30.71 -49.31
CA ALA A 453 36.02 -31.25 -47.99
C ALA A 453 37.37 -30.75 -47.46
N ALA A 454 37.36 -30.20 -46.24
CA ALA A 454 38.49 -30.01 -45.31
C ALA A 454 37.87 -29.67 -43.93
N ASN A 455 37.81 -30.51 -42.88
CA ASN A 455 38.68 -31.56 -42.34
C ASN A 455 39.82 -31.07 -41.44
N VAL A 456 39.51 -30.82 -40.15
CA VAL A 456 40.44 -30.89 -39.01
C VAL A 456 39.69 -31.44 -37.77
N MET A 457 40.33 -32.35 -37.03
CA MET A 457 39.96 -32.89 -35.70
C MET A 457 41.22 -32.81 -34.79
N PRO A 458 41.33 -33.39 -33.55
CA PRO A 458 40.39 -34.19 -32.74
C PRO A 458 40.39 -33.88 -31.21
N MET A 459 39.92 -34.86 -30.42
CA MET A 459 39.82 -35.04 -28.95
C MET A 459 38.35 -34.88 -28.48
N GLY A 460 37.68 -35.87 -27.87
CA GLY A 460 38.08 -36.86 -26.84
C GLY A 460 37.24 -36.54 -25.58
N VAL A 461 36.60 -37.45 -24.84
CA VAL A 461 36.78 -38.90 -24.64
C VAL A 461 35.42 -39.61 -24.38
N HIS A 462 35.38 -40.93 -24.52
CA HIS A 462 34.42 -41.92 -23.97
C HIS A 462 33.87 -41.61 -22.54
N SER A 463 32.73 -42.15 -22.06
CA SER A 463 31.63 -43.02 -22.57
C SER A 463 30.48 -43.03 -21.48
N SER A 464 29.47 -43.92 -21.35
CA SER A 464 29.15 -45.27 -21.89
C SER A 464 27.62 -45.61 -21.85
N THR A 465 27.31 -46.90 -21.63
CA THR A 465 26.03 -47.64 -21.52
C THR A 465 25.18 -47.32 -20.27
N GLY A 466 23.89 -47.67 -20.18
CA GLY A 466 23.00 -48.37 -21.13
C GLY A 466 21.95 -49.28 -20.44
N ILE A 467 21.24 -50.12 -21.22
CA ILE A 467 20.25 -51.15 -20.85
C ILE A 467 18.77 -50.71 -20.74
N THR A 468 17.93 -51.34 -21.58
CA THR A 468 16.46 -51.51 -21.44
C THR A 468 16.13 -53.00 -21.53
N PRO A 469 15.02 -53.45 -20.91
CA PRO A 469 14.00 -54.27 -21.60
C PRO A 469 12.58 -53.66 -21.40
N LEU A 470 11.60 -53.75 -22.31
CA LEU A 470 10.80 -54.94 -22.74
C LEU A 470 10.07 -55.66 -21.59
N GLY A 471 8.74 -55.85 -21.58
CA GLY A 471 7.68 -55.36 -22.49
C GLY A 471 6.37 -56.19 -22.42
N ALA A 472 5.42 -55.85 -23.32
CA ALA A 472 4.26 -56.64 -23.80
C ALA A 472 2.95 -56.76 -22.95
N ASN A 473 1.83 -56.85 -23.72
CA ASN A 473 0.44 -57.24 -23.39
C ASN A 473 -0.41 -56.33 -22.45
N GLY A 474 -1.71 -56.11 -22.69
CA GLY A 474 -2.57 -56.45 -23.85
C GLY A 474 -4.07 -56.59 -23.49
N ARG A 475 -4.97 -56.61 -24.51
CA ARG A 475 -6.45 -56.82 -24.44
C ARG A 475 -7.29 -55.69 -23.79
N ILE A 476 -8.63 -55.60 -23.97
CA ILE A 476 -9.58 -55.74 -25.12
C ILE A 476 -10.95 -55.17 -24.67
N GLY A 477 -11.79 -54.66 -25.58
CA GLY A 477 -13.19 -54.24 -25.32
C GLY A 477 -13.47 -52.83 -25.89
N SER A 478 -14.38 -52.65 -26.86
CA SER A 478 -15.85 -52.73 -26.78
C SER A 478 -16.44 -51.65 -25.86
N GLY A 479 -17.33 -50.75 -26.29
CA GLY A 479 -18.07 -50.67 -27.54
C GLY A 479 -19.55 -50.39 -27.26
N GLY A 480 -20.10 -49.25 -27.71
CA GLY A 480 -21.47 -48.86 -27.40
C GLY A 480 -21.96 -47.67 -28.21
N ASN A 481 -23.06 -47.85 -28.93
CA ASN A 481 -23.77 -46.79 -29.67
C ASN A 481 -24.80 -46.09 -28.78
N GLY A 482 -25.14 -44.84 -29.10
CA GLY A 482 -26.30 -44.13 -28.55
C GLY A 482 -26.80 -43.08 -29.55
N MET A 483 -28.10 -43.08 -29.87
CA MET A 483 -28.72 -42.22 -30.90
C MET A 483 -29.88 -41.40 -30.32
N GLY A 484 -30.12 -40.21 -30.89
CA GLY A 484 -31.34 -39.39 -30.67
C GLY A 484 -31.36 -38.63 -29.33
N MET A 485 -32.18 -37.58 -29.15
CA MET A 485 -33.09 -36.84 -30.06
C MET A 485 -32.87 -35.33 -29.81
N MET A 486 -32.89 -34.46 -30.82
CA MET A 486 -34.06 -33.86 -31.49
C MET A 486 -34.97 -33.06 -30.53
N GLY A 487 -35.04 -31.73 -30.74
CA GLY A 487 -35.87 -30.81 -29.94
C GLY A 487 -35.67 -29.36 -30.38
N ALA A 488 -36.46 -28.90 -31.35
CA ALA A 488 -36.39 -27.54 -31.90
C ALA A 488 -37.70 -26.78 -31.68
N ILE A 489 -37.61 -25.46 -31.52
CA ILE A 489 -38.69 -24.47 -31.70
C ILE A 489 -38.06 -23.16 -32.21
N ASN A 490 -38.84 -22.36 -32.94
CA ASN A 490 -38.38 -21.23 -33.77
C ASN A 490 -39.48 -20.15 -33.88
N GLN A 491 -39.21 -19.01 -34.54
CA GLN A 491 -40.14 -17.89 -34.87
C GLN A 491 -40.58 -17.02 -33.67
N GLN A 492 -40.91 -15.72 -33.79
CA GLN A 492 -40.91 -14.67 -34.84
C GLN A 492 -40.57 -13.33 -34.11
N SER A 493 -39.92 -12.27 -34.61
CA SER A 493 -39.68 -11.67 -35.94
C SER A 493 -40.73 -10.65 -36.47
N ALA A 494 -40.79 -9.45 -35.88
CA ALA A 494 -41.20 -8.17 -36.50
C ALA A 494 -40.85 -6.98 -35.56
N GLY A 495 -40.52 -5.75 -35.98
CA GLY A 495 -40.15 -5.27 -37.32
C GLY A 495 -40.95 -4.07 -37.84
N ALA A 496 -40.61 -2.82 -37.44
CA ALA A 496 -41.10 -1.58 -38.07
C ALA A 496 -40.17 -0.38 -37.78
N ASN A 497 -40.10 0.59 -38.72
CA ASN A 497 -39.30 1.81 -38.64
C ASN A 497 -40.16 3.06 -38.39
N GLY A 498 -39.55 4.15 -37.90
CA GLY A 498 -40.15 5.50 -37.91
C GLY A 498 -39.08 6.59 -37.73
N MET A 499 -39.02 7.56 -38.65
CA MET A 499 -38.12 8.72 -38.58
C MET A 499 -38.78 9.91 -37.88
N GLY A 500 -38.02 10.76 -37.19
CA GLY A 500 -38.51 12.01 -36.58
C GLY A 500 -37.36 12.99 -36.30
N VAL A 501 -37.54 14.25 -36.70
CA VAL A 501 -36.47 15.28 -36.73
C VAL A 501 -36.35 16.03 -35.39
N SER A 502 -35.13 16.49 -35.09
CA SER A 502 -34.70 17.42 -34.03
C SER A 502 -35.46 18.79 -34.03
N PRO A 503 -35.29 19.74 -33.07
CA PRO A 503 -34.19 19.85 -32.07
C PRO A 503 -34.54 20.42 -30.67
N PHE A 504 -33.48 20.65 -29.86
CA PHE A 504 -33.38 21.58 -28.71
C PHE A 504 -34.39 21.49 -27.54
N GLN A 505 -33.92 20.95 -26.40
CA GLN A 505 -34.08 21.65 -25.11
C GLN A 505 -32.98 21.28 -24.09
N VAL A 506 -32.82 22.12 -23.06
CA VAL A 506 -31.78 22.05 -22.02
C VAL A 506 -32.45 21.90 -20.65
N GLY A 507 -31.93 21.07 -19.73
CA GLY A 507 -32.31 21.18 -18.31
C GLY A 507 -32.03 19.99 -17.39
N SER A 508 -31.14 20.20 -16.41
CA SER A 508 -31.20 19.73 -15.00
C SER A 508 -31.55 18.26 -14.65
N ASN A 509 -30.55 17.52 -14.13
CA ASN A 509 -30.75 16.36 -13.25
C ASN A 509 -31.39 16.76 -11.90
N PRO A 510 -32.40 16.03 -11.37
CA PRO A 510 -33.00 16.33 -10.07
C PRO A 510 -32.89 15.17 -9.06
N LEU A 511 -31.74 15.00 -8.39
CA LEU A 511 -31.57 13.97 -7.34
C LEU A 511 -30.72 14.42 -6.12
N PHE A 512 -31.07 15.54 -5.50
CA PHE A 512 -30.74 15.84 -4.10
C PHE A 512 -31.80 16.75 -3.47
N ASN A 513 -32.60 16.21 -2.55
CA ASN A 513 -33.22 16.98 -1.47
C ASN A 513 -33.59 16.06 -0.29
N THR A 514 -33.74 16.59 0.92
CA THR A 514 -33.76 15.80 2.17
C THR A 514 -34.95 16.09 3.08
N ALA A 515 -35.15 15.19 4.06
CA ALA A 515 -36.02 15.34 5.24
C ALA A 515 -37.55 15.33 4.99
N PRO A 516 -38.41 15.23 6.04
CA PRO A 516 -38.11 15.11 7.48
C PRO A 516 -38.75 13.91 8.21
N SER A 517 -38.29 13.69 9.45
CA SER A 517 -38.90 12.78 10.42
C SER A 517 -40.05 13.44 11.21
N PRO A 518 -41.04 12.67 11.69
CA PRO A 518 -41.96 13.11 12.74
C PRO A 518 -41.92 12.23 13.99
N LEU A 519 -41.82 12.84 15.18
CA LEU A 519 -42.82 12.71 16.26
C LEU A 519 -42.48 13.61 17.45
N SER A 520 -43.47 13.84 18.32
CA SER A 520 -43.53 14.99 19.22
C SER A 520 -44.19 14.70 20.57
N SER A 521 -43.67 15.29 21.64
CA SER A 521 -44.41 15.58 22.87
C SER A 521 -43.75 16.75 23.61
N GLN A 522 -44.54 17.71 24.08
CA GLN A 522 -44.07 18.99 24.64
C GLN A 522 -44.28 19.04 26.19
N PRO A 523 -44.25 20.19 26.91
CA PRO A 523 -43.20 20.45 27.90
C PRO A 523 -43.70 20.48 29.36
N GLY A 524 -42.79 20.81 30.28
CA GLY A 524 -43.11 21.37 31.60
C GLY A 524 -42.10 22.45 31.99
N ASP A 525 -42.57 23.65 32.31
CA ASP A 525 -41.73 24.82 32.57
C ASP A 525 -41.27 24.93 34.04
N ALA A 526 -40.01 25.34 34.23
CA ALA A 526 -39.52 25.94 35.48
C ALA A 526 -38.34 26.87 35.13
N ALA A 527 -38.21 27.99 35.84
CA ALA A 527 -37.45 29.15 35.35
C ALA A 527 -36.25 29.57 36.24
N THR A 528 -35.55 30.61 35.76
CA THR A 528 -34.72 31.58 36.50
C THR A 528 -33.35 31.18 37.10
N ALA A 529 -32.32 31.67 36.40
CA ALA A 529 -31.36 32.70 36.89
C ALA A 529 -30.00 32.30 37.52
N ALA A 530 -29.03 33.22 37.29
CA ALA A 530 -27.70 33.41 37.89
C ALA A 530 -26.73 32.20 37.93
N ALA A 531 -25.52 32.18 37.34
CA ALA A 531 -24.43 33.17 37.16
C ALA A 531 -23.43 33.32 38.34
N ALA A 532 -22.14 33.36 37.98
CA ALA A 532 -21.00 33.91 38.74
C ALA A 532 -20.47 33.22 40.03
N SER A 533 -19.55 32.26 39.82
CA SER A 533 -18.13 32.34 40.27
C SER A 533 -17.68 32.22 41.75
N MET A 534 -16.44 31.72 41.87
CA MET A 534 -15.40 31.94 42.92
C MET A 534 -15.27 31.01 44.14
N ILE A 535 -14.06 30.41 44.22
CA ILE A 535 -13.07 30.44 45.33
C ILE A 535 -13.58 30.35 46.79
N GLY A 536 -13.13 29.32 47.53
CA GLY A 536 -13.20 29.30 49.01
C GLY A 536 -12.45 28.11 49.63
N ALA A 537 -11.44 28.38 50.47
CA ALA A 537 -10.56 27.35 51.04
C ALA A 537 -11.02 26.77 52.40
N ALA A 538 -10.55 25.56 52.69
CA ALA A 538 -10.13 24.99 53.99
C ALA A 538 -10.93 25.28 55.30
N GLY A 539 -11.23 24.21 56.05
CA GLY A 539 -11.68 24.26 57.45
C GLY A 539 -11.55 22.88 58.12
N ALA A 540 -11.05 22.80 59.37
CA ALA A 540 -10.53 21.57 59.96
C ALA A 540 -11.29 21.05 61.21
N SER A 541 -11.11 19.74 61.47
CA SER A 541 -11.12 19.09 62.80
C SER A 541 -12.42 18.89 63.60
N GLY A 542 -12.45 17.79 64.36
CA GLY A 542 -13.54 17.33 65.26
C GLY A 542 -13.95 15.89 64.94
N VAL A 543 -13.29 14.83 65.41
CA VAL A 543 -13.06 14.38 66.81
C VAL A 543 -14.36 14.15 67.59
N ILE A 544 -14.72 12.87 67.75
CA ILE A 544 -15.24 12.27 68.99
C ILE A 544 -14.95 10.76 68.96
N GLN A 545 -14.80 10.15 70.15
CA GLN A 545 -14.20 8.82 70.36
C GLN A 545 -14.96 8.10 71.48
N THR A 546 -15.33 6.83 71.30
CA THR A 546 -15.64 5.90 72.43
C THR A 546 -15.68 4.43 71.98
N THR A 547 -14.78 3.62 72.55
CA THR A 547 -15.00 2.29 73.19
C THR A 547 -16.25 1.48 72.80
N GLY A 548 -16.21 0.20 72.44
CA GLY A 548 -15.42 -0.97 72.86
C GLY A 548 -16.26 -2.23 72.51
N SER A 549 -15.95 -3.49 72.83
CA SER A 549 -14.85 -4.13 73.57
C SER A 549 -14.65 -5.56 73.03
N VAL A 550 -13.55 -6.24 73.38
CA VAL A 550 -13.19 -7.59 72.90
C VAL A 550 -13.79 -8.69 73.78
N ARG A 551 -14.27 -9.80 73.17
CA ARG A 551 -14.25 -11.11 73.83
C ARG A 551 -14.09 -12.28 72.84
N ASN A 552 -13.28 -13.25 73.24
CA ASN A 552 -12.97 -14.49 72.53
C ASN A 552 -13.45 -15.69 73.37
N SER A 553 -14.10 -16.68 72.74
CA SER A 553 -14.40 -18.04 73.24
C SER A 553 -15.06 -18.84 72.11
N GLY A 554 -15.08 -20.18 72.18
CA GLY A 554 -15.71 -21.02 71.14
C GLY A 554 -15.79 -22.51 71.51
N VAL A 555 -15.73 -23.36 70.47
CA VAL A 555 -15.72 -24.85 70.50
C VAL A 555 -17.07 -25.55 70.77
N ILE A 556 -17.27 -26.72 70.11
CA ILE A 556 -18.37 -27.71 70.26
C ILE A 556 -19.74 -27.26 69.69
N GLY A 557 -20.50 -28.03 68.89
CA GLY A 557 -20.24 -29.34 68.26
C GLY A 557 -21.53 -30.08 67.86
N GLY A 558 -21.53 -30.80 66.73
CA GLY A 558 -22.62 -31.69 66.25
C GLY A 558 -23.83 -31.00 65.57
N ALA A 559 -24.76 -31.72 64.92
CA ALA A 559 -24.72 -33.06 64.29
C ALA A 559 -26.03 -33.33 63.48
N ALA A 560 -25.93 -34.17 62.43
CA ALA A 560 -27.01 -34.93 61.76
C ALA A 560 -28.13 -34.20 60.95
N GLY A 561 -28.67 -34.91 59.95
CA GLY A 561 -29.84 -34.55 59.12
C GLY A 561 -29.52 -33.71 57.87
N GLY A 562 -29.64 -34.20 56.62
CA GLY A 562 -29.88 -35.57 56.14
C GLY A 562 -31.24 -35.79 55.46
N MET A 563 -31.29 -35.75 54.12
CA MET A 563 -32.28 -36.37 53.20
C MET A 563 -31.77 -36.23 51.74
N PRO A 564 -31.79 -37.29 50.89
CA PRO A 564 -31.42 -37.22 49.47
C PRO A 564 -32.66 -37.20 48.53
N MET A 565 -32.42 -37.16 47.19
CA MET A 565 -33.21 -37.69 46.05
C MET A 565 -33.11 -36.76 44.82
N PRO A 566 -33.33 -37.24 43.57
CA PRO A 566 -32.97 -38.55 43.00
C PRO A 566 -32.17 -38.42 41.68
N MET A 567 -31.56 -39.52 41.20
CA MET A 567 -31.03 -39.60 39.82
C MET A 567 -32.07 -40.11 38.82
N MET A 568 -32.13 -39.46 37.65
CA MET A 568 -32.55 -40.03 36.37
C MET A 568 -31.74 -39.32 35.27
N GLY A 569 -31.36 -39.95 34.15
CA GLY A 569 -31.45 -41.37 33.78
C GLY A 569 -30.80 -41.55 32.40
N ALA A 570 -29.95 -42.57 32.23
CA ALA A 570 -29.20 -42.76 30.98
C ALA A 570 -30.06 -43.47 29.91
N VAL A 571 -29.96 -43.00 28.67
CA VAL A 571 -30.59 -43.59 27.47
C VAL A 571 -29.52 -43.72 26.38
N PRO A 572 -29.39 -44.86 25.67
CA PRO A 572 -28.18 -45.20 24.93
C PRO A 572 -28.08 -44.55 23.54
N LEU A 573 -26.84 -44.48 23.02
CA LEU A 573 -26.57 -44.19 21.61
C LEU A 573 -27.20 -45.26 20.71
N THR A 574 -27.85 -44.83 19.63
CA THR A 574 -28.12 -45.65 18.45
C THR A 574 -27.53 -44.95 17.22
N SER A 575 -26.80 -45.69 16.40
CA SER A 575 -26.14 -45.19 15.20
C SER A 575 -27.06 -45.25 13.99
N MET A 576 -27.00 -44.24 13.12
CA MET A 576 -27.45 -44.35 11.74
C MET A 576 -26.45 -43.65 10.79
N PRO A 577 -26.13 -44.25 9.63
CA PRO A 577 -25.25 -43.64 8.64
C PRO A 577 -26.04 -42.81 7.64
N MET A 578 -25.58 -41.60 7.36
CA MET A 578 -25.95 -40.84 6.15
C MET A 578 -24.68 -40.20 5.60
N GLY A 579 -24.45 -40.36 4.29
CA GLY A 579 -23.35 -39.72 3.60
C GLY A 579 -23.80 -39.27 2.21
N MET A 580 -23.43 -38.04 1.85
CA MET A 580 -23.23 -37.56 0.48
C MET A 580 -22.31 -36.35 0.55
N GLY A 581 -21.43 -36.18 -0.44
CA GLY A 581 -20.40 -35.14 -0.44
C GLY A 581 -20.81 -33.86 -1.17
N MET A 582 -20.07 -32.78 -0.92
CA MET A 582 -19.96 -31.63 -1.81
C MET A 582 -18.49 -31.28 -2.02
N PRO A 583 -18.08 -30.87 -3.25
CA PRO A 583 -16.71 -30.44 -3.53
C PRO A 583 -16.49 -29.00 -3.04
N GLY A 584 -15.82 -28.84 -1.90
CA GLY A 584 -15.41 -27.52 -1.39
C GLY A 584 -14.19 -26.98 -2.12
N SER A 585 -14.36 -25.97 -2.95
CA SER A 585 -13.25 -25.21 -3.54
C SER A 585 -12.72 -24.17 -2.55
N SER A 586 -11.52 -24.38 -2.00
CA SER A 586 -10.87 -23.40 -1.12
C SER A 586 -9.36 -23.29 -1.40
N GLY A 587 -9.00 -22.50 -2.41
CA GLY A 587 -7.63 -22.03 -2.62
C GLY A 587 -7.25 -20.95 -1.61
N GLY A 588 -7.30 -21.26 -0.32
CA GLY A 588 -6.78 -20.38 0.73
C GLY A 588 -5.27 -20.63 0.88
N THR A 589 -4.47 -19.57 0.76
CA THR A 589 -3.05 -19.62 1.14
C THR A 589 -2.94 -20.04 2.61
N SER A 590 -2.06 -21.00 2.88
CA SER A 590 -1.94 -21.59 4.20
C SER A 590 -1.35 -20.59 5.19
N GLU A 591 -1.71 -20.74 6.47
CA GLU A 591 -1.13 -19.96 7.57
C GLU A 591 0.40 -20.12 7.63
N ALA A 592 0.91 -21.28 7.22
CA ALA A 592 2.33 -21.55 7.07
C ALA A 592 3.00 -20.67 5.99
N GLU A 593 2.38 -20.48 4.83
CA GLU A 593 2.92 -19.61 3.75
C GLU A 593 2.96 -18.14 4.20
N MET A 594 1.93 -17.65 4.91
CA MET A 594 1.95 -16.28 5.47
C MET A 594 3.05 -16.11 6.52
N LEU A 595 3.27 -17.08 7.41
CA LEU A 595 4.37 -17.06 8.37
C LEU A 595 5.74 -17.13 7.67
N GLN A 596 5.86 -17.92 6.60
CA GLN A 596 7.09 -18.06 5.83
C GLN A 596 7.42 -16.77 5.06
N GLN A 597 6.41 -16.10 4.50
CA GLN A 597 6.54 -14.78 3.88
C GLN A 597 6.93 -13.71 4.90
N LEU A 598 6.31 -13.70 6.09
CA LEU A 598 6.67 -12.76 7.17
C LEU A 598 8.13 -12.94 7.61
N MET A 599 8.59 -14.19 7.75
CA MET A 599 9.97 -14.50 8.11
C MET A 599 10.96 -14.13 6.99
N ALA A 600 10.58 -14.23 5.71
CA ALA A 600 11.39 -13.74 4.60
C ALA A 600 11.53 -12.20 4.65
N GLU A 601 10.43 -11.48 4.89
CA GLU A 601 10.39 -10.02 5.00
C GLU A 601 11.26 -9.52 6.17
N ILE A 602 11.18 -10.18 7.33
CA ILE A 602 12.02 -9.90 8.52
C ILE A 602 13.51 -10.08 8.21
N ASN A 603 13.88 -11.15 7.52
CA ASN A 603 15.28 -11.39 7.14
C ASN A 603 15.78 -10.37 6.10
N ARG A 604 14.92 -9.91 5.17
CA ARG A 604 15.28 -8.82 4.24
C ARG A 604 15.55 -7.52 4.99
N LEU A 605 14.65 -7.12 5.89
CA LEU A 605 14.81 -5.92 6.73
C LEU A 605 16.06 -5.99 7.63
N LYS A 606 16.41 -7.17 8.15
CA LYS A 606 17.62 -7.39 8.94
C LYS A 606 18.90 -7.16 8.11
N ASN A 607 18.94 -7.70 6.89
CA ASN A 607 20.05 -7.48 5.95
C ASN A 607 20.15 -5.99 5.53
N GLU A 608 19.02 -5.32 5.29
CA GLU A 608 18.97 -3.88 4.98
C GLU A 608 19.46 -2.99 6.15
N LEU A 609 19.31 -3.45 7.40
CA LEU A 609 19.75 -2.74 8.61
C LEU A 609 21.20 -3.01 9.03
N GLY A 610 21.87 -3.98 8.39
CA GLY A 610 23.26 -4.36 8.65
C GLY A 610 23.48 -5.14 9.95
N GLU A 611 22.56 -6.03 10.33
CA GLU A 611 22.62 -6.86 11.55
C GLU A 611 22.67 -8.36 11.26
#